data_AF-S4GTU1-F1
#
_entry.id   AF-S4GTU1-F1
#
_cell.length_a   1.000
_cell.length_b   1.000
_cell.length_c   1.000
_cell.angle_alpha   90.00
_cell.angle_beta   90.00
_cell.angle_gamma   90.00
#
_symmetry.space_group_name_H-M   'P 1'
#
loop_
_entity.id
_entity.type
_entity.pdbx_description
1 polymer ?
#
loop_
_entity_poly.entity_id
_entity_poly.type
_entity_poly.pdbx_seq_one_letter_code
_entity_poly.pdbx_strand_id
1 'polypeptide(L)'
;MKHIKHYAFLTIVVCLMSLISGCKNQNSFSDNNREQKTENQKSAKNEGNSENNENVDWKEVSKNGVDETLLVKNIDEKVLTYVAKQLQNLCDEIGEKGRRDKFYWLTGQWYNDVMYSKQYISVILLGKKAMKPLFLIIYKSKQAGMYEWVCSKALDEISGFDFSGLNNGVGWSNSKEFLQAFTDKIIEQKN
;
A
#
# COMPACT_ATOMS: atom_id res chain seq x y z
N MET A 1 10.31 -31.91 8.30
CA MET A 1 10.59 -30.82 9.28
C MET A 1 11.46 -29.69 8.69
N LYS A 2 11.10 -29.10 7.53
CA LYS A 2 11.81 -27.93 6.96
C LYS A 2 10.96 -26.65 6.87
N HIS A 3 9.63 -26.76 6.91
CA HIS A 3 8.71 -25.61 6.76
C HIS A 3 8.49 -24.80 8.04
N ILE A 4 8.80 -25.35 9.22
CA ILE A 4 8.62 -24.66 10.51
C ILE A 4 9.57 -23.46 10.64
N LYS A 5 10.76 -23.53 10.03
CA LYS A 5 11.77 -22.47 10.15
C LYS A 5 11.43 -21.21 9.34
N HIS A 6 10.80 -21.36 8.17
CA HIS A 6 10.35 -20.19 7.37
C HIS A 6 9.13 -19.51 8.00
N TYR A 7 8.20 -20.29 8.55
CA TYR A 7 7.00 -19.74 9.21
C TYR A 7 7.35 -18.98 10.51
N ALA A 8 8.36 -19.45 11.25
CA ALA A 8 8.89 -18.74 12.40
C ALA A 8 9.64 -17.45 12.00
N PHE A 9 10.34 -17.45 10.87
CA PHE A 9 11.04 -16.25 10.40
C PHE A 9 10.08 -15.16 9.90
N LEU A 10 9.02 -15.53 9.17
CA LEU A 10 8.02 -14.58 8.67
C LEU A 10 7.17 -13.98 9.80
N THR A 11 6.80 -14.78 10.80
CA THR A 11 6.10 -14.28 12.00
C THR A 11 6.98 -13.36 12.85
N ILE A 12 8.29 -13.63 12.92
CA ILE A 12 9.26 -12.75 13.59
C ILE A 12 9.44 -11.41 12.84
N VAL A 13 9.46 -11.40 11.50
CA VAL A 13 9.53 -10.14 10.72
C VAL A 13 8.26 -9.31 10.89
N VAL A 14 7.08 -9.93 10.95
CA VAL A 14 5.81 -9.21 11.16
C VAL A 14 5.66 -8.72 12.62
N CYS A 15 6.20 -9.43 13.61
CA CYS A 15 6.14 -9.02 15.01
C CYS A 15 7.26 -8.05 15.46
N LEU A 16 8.46 -8.09 14.85
CA LEU A 16 9.56 -7.19 15.23
C LEU A 16 9.33 -5.73 14.78
N MET A 17 8.48 -5.50 13.77
CA MET A 17 8.14 -4.16 13.30
C MET A 17 7.24 -3.39 14.28
N SER A 18 6.74 -4.04 15.34
CA SER A 18 6.01 -3.37 16.43
C SER A 18 6.90 -2.86 17.57
N LEU A 19 8.24 -3.03 17.50
CA LEU A 19 9.14 -2.71 18.61
C LEU A 19 10.26 -1.70 18.32
N ILE A 20 10.29 -1.02 17.17
CA ILE A 20 11.26 0.06 16.93
C ILE A 20 10.62 1.43 17.22
N SER A 21 10.30 1.68 18.49
CA SER A 21 10.31 3.05 18.99
C SER A 21 11.77 3.49 19.16
N GLY A 22 12.21 4.42 18.32
CA GLY A 22 13.32 5.34 18.60
C GLY A 22 14.72 4.75 18.74
N CYS A 23 15.47 4.71 17.63
CA CYS A 23 16.92 4.90 17.68
C CYS A 23 17.31 5.94 16.62
N LYS A 24 17.67 7.14 17.09
CA LYS A 24 18.38 8.15 16.29
C LYS A 24 19.71 7.55 15.86
N ASN A 25 19.96 7.50 14.55
CA ASN A 25 21.33 7.50 14.06
C ASN A 25 21.46 8.53 12.94
N GLN A 26 22.15 9.62 13.25
CA GLN A 26 22.61 10.58 12.27
C GLN A 26 23.80 9.95 11.55
N ASN A 27 23.66 9.70 10.26
CA ASN A 27 24.83 9.70 9.37
C ASN A 27 24.57 10.75 8.31
N SER A 28 25.24 11.89 8.51
CA SER A 28 25.45 12.91 7.50
C SER A 28 26.24 12.32 6.34
N PHE A 29 25.76 12.52 5.12
CA PHE A 29 26.64 12.67 3.98
C PHE A 29 26.30 14.01 3.34
N SER A 30 27.14 15.00 3.65
CA SER A 30 27.09 16.32 3.07
C SER A 30 28.04 16.41 1.87
N ASP A 31 27.74 17.42 1.08
CA ASP A 31 28.59 18.16 0.14
C ASP A 31 28.59 17.66 -1.31
N ASN A 32 27.83 18.30 -2.21
CA ASN A 32 27.86 19.68 -2.75
C ASN A 32 28.57 19.69 -4.11
N ASN A 33 27.87 20.09 -5.18
CA ASN A 33 28.15 21.37 -5.83
C ASN A 33 27.32 21.64 -7.09
N ARG A 34 26.94 22.93 -7.16
CA ARG A 34 26.83 23.82 -8.33
C ARG A 34 25.52 23.90 -9.13
N GLU A 35 24.91 25.08 -9.03
CA GLU A 35 23.92 25.66 -9.93
C GLU A 35 24.47 25.88 -11.35
N GLN A 36 23.64 25.62 -12.37
CA GLN A 36 23.55 26.48 -13.55
C GLN A 36 22.18 26.35 -14.25
N LYS A 37 21.65 27.49 -14.68
CA LYS A 37 20.32 27.74 -15.28
C LYS A 37 20.13 27.19 -16.70
N THR A 38 18.83 27.09 -17.04
CA THR A 38 18.13 27.35 -18.33
C THR A 38 17.95 26.25 -19.39
N GLU A 39 16.65 26.00 -19.66
CA GLU A 39 15.98 25.71 -20.93
C GLU A 39 16.57 24.68 -21.91
N ASN A 40 15.90 23.52 -21.99
CA ASN A 40 15.14 23.07 -23.16
C ASN A 40 14.82 21.58 -23.00
N GLN A 41 13.56 21.22 -22.73
CA GLN A 41 13.10 19.84 -22.87
C GLN A 41 12.04 19.75 -23.96
N LYS A 42 12.51 19.45 -25.17
CA LYS A 42 11.70 18.88 -26.23
C LYS A 42 12.03 17.40 -26.31
N SER A 43 10.98 16.59 -26.19
CA SER A 43 10.87 15.19 -26.64
C SER A 43 11.73 14.13 -25.93
N ALA A 44 11.08 13.40 -25.02
CA ALA A 44 11.20 11.95 -24.99
C ALA A 44 9.79 11.36 -24.87
N LYS A 45 9.26 10.94 -26.02
CA LYS A 45 8.11 10.05 -26.14
C LYS A 45 8.48 8.78 -25.35
N ASN A 46 7.88 8.59 -24.17
CA ASN A 46 8.04 7.34 -23.43
C ASN A 46 7.34 6.25 -24.22
N GLU A 47 8.13 5.49 -24.96
CA GLU A 47 7.75 4.18 -25.49
C GLU A 47 7.53 3.22 -24.32
N GLY A 48 6.35 2.59 -24.34
CA GLY A 48 6.21 1.19 -23.97
C GLY A 48 6.38 0.83 -22.50
N ASN A 49 5.30 0.93 -21.74
CA ASN A 49 4.88 -0.20 -20.93
C ASN A 49 3.51 -0.63 -21.43
N SER A 50 3.50 -1.44 -22.48
CA SER A 50 2.37 -2.34 -22.74
C SER A 50 2.38 -3.39 -21.61
N GLU A 51 1.94 -2.99 -20.42
CA GLU A 51 1.51 -3.95 -19.42
C GLU A 51 0.34 -4.68 -20.04
N ASN A 52 0.52 -5.98 -20.28
CA ASN A 52 -0.52 -6.86 -20.77
C ASN A 52 -1.83 -6.56 -20.02
N ASN A 53 -2.88 -6.32 -20.80
CA ASN A 53 -4.20 -5.94 -20.35
C ASN A 53 -4.94 -7.10 -19.61
N GLU A 54 -4.19 -8.06 -19.07
CA GLU A 54 -4.71 -9.16 -18.29
C GLU A 54 -5.09 -8.65 -16.91
N ASN A 55 -6.37 -8.78 -16.56
CA ASN A 55 -6.85 -8.54 -15.21
C ASN A 55 -6.10 -9.44 -14.21
N VAL A 56 -5.90 -8.96 -12.99
CA VAL A 56 -5.30 -9.77 -11.92
C VAL A 56 -6.23 -10.95 -11.64
N ASP A 57 -5.73 -12.18 -11.84
CA ASP A 57 -6.45 -13.40 -11.46
C ASP A 57 -6.47 -13.55 -9.94
N TRP A 58 -7.67 -13.58 -9.37
CA TRP A 58 -7.94 -13.68 -7.94
C TRP A 58 -8.42 -15.08 -7.52
N LYS A 59 -7.92 -16.16 -8.12
CA LYS A 59 -8.27 -17.56 -7.79
C LYS A 59 -8.27 -17.92 -6.29
N GLU A 60 -7.59 -17.15 -5.46
CA GLU A 60 -7.50 -17.34 -4.01
C GLU A 60 -8.75 -16.89 -3.26
N VAL A 61 -9.57 -16.04 -3.88
CA VAL A 61 -10.77 -15.48 -3.28
C VAL A 61 -12.01 -16.22 -3.80
N SER A 62 -12.85 -16.71 -2.91
CA SER A 62 -14.09 -17.42 -3.26
C SER A 62 -15.23 -17.05 -2.31
N LYS A 63 -16.45 -17.54 -2.60
CA LYS A 63 -17.60 -17.43 -1.69
C LYS A 63 -17.34 -18.10 -0.32
N ASN A 64 -16.39 -19.03 -0.25
CA ASN A 64 -16.01 -19.72 0.98
C ASN A 64 -14.88 -18.98 1.75
N GLY A 65 -14.49 -17.79 1.29
CA GLY A 65 -13.39 -17.01 1.86
C GLY A 65 -12.11 -17.06 1.02
N VAL A 66 -11.01 -16.67 1.67
CA VAL A 66 -9.67 -16.54 1.06
C VAL A 66 -8.81 -17.75 1.38
N ASP A 67 -8.26 -18.40 0.36
CA ASP A 67 -7.17 -19.38 0.52
C ASP A 67 -5.86 -18.64 0.79
N GLU A 68 -5.55 -18.44 2.08
CA GLU A 68 -4.33 -17.75 2.51
C GLU A 68 -3.06 -18.41 1.98
N THR A 69 -3.03 -19.74 1.87
CA THR A 69 -1.82 -20.46 1.42
C THR A 69 -1.56 -20.17 -0.05
N LEU A 70 -2.61 -20.20 -0.87
CA LEU A 70 -2.50 -19.87 -2.28
C LEU A 70 -2.19 -18.38 -2.48
N LEU A 71 -2.76 -17.50 -1.66
CA LEU A 71 -2.51 -16.06 -1.71
C LEU A 71 -1.04 -15.74 -1.46
N VAL A 72 -0.50 -16.25 -0.36
CA VAL A 72 0.92 -16.06 -0.01
C VAL A 72 1.83 -16.64 -1.08
N LYS A 73 1.49 -17.80 -1.65
CA LYS A 73 2.27 -18.42 -2.74
C LYS A 73 2.34 -17.55 -4.00
N ASN A 74 1.30 -16.76 -4.28
CA ASN A 74 1.20 -15.94 -5.50
C ASN A 74 1.61 -14.48 -5.28
N ILE A 75 2.18 -14.16 -4.11
CA ILE A 75 2.74 -12.84 -3.81
C ILE A 75 4.25 -12.86 -3.99
N ASP A 76 4.78 -11.87 -4.71
CA ASP A 76 6.22 -11.59 -4.69
C ASP A 76 6.59 -10.96 -3.35
N GLU A 77 7.39 -11.69 -2.55
CA GLU A 77 7.84 -11.26 -1.23
C GLU A 77 8.60 -9.93 -1.25
N LYS A 78 9.35 -9.64 -2.32
CA LYS A 78 10.07 -8.36 -2.46
C LYS A 78 9.10 -7.22 -2.66
N VAL A 79 8.06 -7.43 -3.46
CA VAL A 79 7.01 -6.43 -3.68
C VAL A 79 6.23 -6.22 -2.39
N LEU A 80 5.86 -7.28 -1.67
CA LEU A 80 5.20 -7.18 -0.37
C LEU A 80 6.01 -6.38 0.64
N THR A 81 7.30 -6.72 0.78
CA THR A 81 8.22 -6.02 1.69
C THR A 81 8.34 -4.55 1.32
N TYR A 82 8.46 -4.26 0.02
CA TYR A 82 8.56 -2.89 -0.48
C TYR A 82 7.29 -2.08 -0.19
N VAL A 83 6.12 -2.61 -0.54
CA VAL A 83 4.81 -1.96 -0.30
C VAL A 83 4.63 -1.67 1.18
N ALA A 84 4.83 -2.69 2.04
CA ALA A 84 4.68 -2.53 3.48
C ALA A 84 5.61 -1.44 4.02
N LYS A 85 6.90 -1.46 3.64
CA LYS A 85 7.87 -0.48 4.10
C LYS A 85 7.54 0.94 3.65
N GLN A 86 7.15 1.14 2.39
CA GLN A 86 6.81 2.48 1.88
C GLN A 86 5.63 3.08 2.64
N LEU A 87 4.56 2.32 2.81
CA LEU A 87 3.34 2.83 3.45
C LEU A 87 3.48 2.94 4.97
N GLN A 88 4.28 2.08 5.62
CA GLN A 88 4.60 2.24 7.05
C GLN A 88 5.42 3.50 7.29
N ASN A 89 6.50 3.71 6.53
CA ASN A 89 7.32 4.91 6.65
C ASN A 89 6.50 6.19 6.45
N LEU A 90 5.60 6.20 5.46
CA LEU A 90 4.67 7.31 5.24
C LEU A 90 3.77 7.54 6.46
N CYS A 91 3.23 6.47 7.03
CA CYS A 91 2.37 6.59 8.21
C CYS A 91 3.13 7.10 9.43
N ASP A 92 4.38 6.70 9.61
CA ASP A 92 5.26 7.20 10.67
C ASP A 92 5.54 8.69 10.49
N GLU A 93 5.88 9.14 9.27
CA GLU A 93 6.12 10.56 8.95
C GLU A 93 4.90 11.44 9.27
N ILE A 94 3.71 10.97 8.89
CA ILE A 94 2.43 11.65 9.18
C ILE A 94 2.14 11.64 10.69
N GLY A 95 2.37 10.51 11.36
CA GLY A 95 2.21 10.38 12.81
C GLY A 95 3.11 11.34 13.58
N GLU A 96 4.38 11.46 13.16
CA GLU A 96 5.34 12.42 13.70
C GLU A 96 4.88 13.87 13.48
N LYS A 97 4.40 14.20 12.28
CA LYS A 97 3.88 15.55 11.98
C LYS A 97 2.66 15.87 12.86
N GLY A 98 1.73 14.92 13.01
CA GLY A 98 0.55 15.08 13.83
C GLY A 98 0.82 15.14 15.34
N ARG A 99 1.93 14.57 15.83
CA ARG A 99 2.37 14.76 17.22
C ARG A 99 2.99 16.13 17.46
N ARG A 100 3.64 16.71 16.45
CA ARG A 100 4.23 18.06 16.53
C ARG A 100 3.21 19.18 16.39
N ASP A 101 2.18 18.97 15.57
CA ASP A 101 1.12 19.95 15.33
C ASP A 101 -0.26 19.33 15.55
N LYS A 102 -0.93 19.74 16.63
CA LYS A 102 -2.28 19.27 16.98
C LYS A 102 -3.34 19.67 15.94
N PHE A 103 -3.13 20.75 15.19
CA PHE A 103 -4.09 21.20 14.19
C PHE A 103 -4.00 20.41 12.89
N TYR A 104 -2.89 19.72 12.66
CA TYR A 104 -2.65 18.91 11.46
C TYR A 104 -3.75 17.86 11.18
N TRP A 105 -4.25 17.21 12.24
CA TRP A 105 -5.34 16.25 12.13
C TRP A 105 -6.68 16.92 11.81
N LEU A 106 -6.92 18.11 12.38
CA LEU A 106 -8.18 18.84 12.25
C LEU A 106 -8.35 19.51 10.88
N THR A 107 -7.24 19.96 10.28
CA THR A 107 -7.26 20.63 8.97
C THR A 107 -7.39 19.64 7.81
N GLY A 108 -7.26 18.33 8.05
CA GLY A 108 -7.26 17.32 7.00
C GLY A 108 -5.99 17.33 6.13
N GLN A 109 -4.97 18.12 6.50
CA GLN A 109 -3.73 18.23 5.71
C GLN A 109 -3.04 16.87 5.52
N TRP A 110 -3.20 15.96 6.50
CA TRP A 110 -2.68 14.60 6.43
C TRP A 110 -3.10 13.85 5.16
N TYR A 111 -4.31 14.10 4.64
CA TYR A 111 -4.78 13.44 3.42
C TYR A 111 -3.91 13.82 2.22
N ASN A 112 -3.66 15.12 2.05
CA ASN A 112 -2.80 15.61 0.97
C ASN A 112 -1.37 15.10 1.12
N ASP A 113 -0.86 15.07 2.36
CA ASP A 113 0.47 14.54 2.64
C ASP A 113 0.57 13.04 2.29
N VAL A 114 -0.50 12.25 2.47
CA VAL A 114 -0.56 10.86 1.95
C VAL A 114 -0.52 10.86 0.43
N MET A 115 -1.54 11.45 -0.22
CA MET A 115 -1.81 11.27 -1.65
C MET A 115 -0.69 11.79 -2.54
N TYR A 116 0.02 12.83 -2.09
CA TYR A 116 1.13 13.43 -2.82
C TYR A 116 2.52 12.98 -2.34
N SER A 117 2.59 12.03 -1.39
CA SER A 117 3.87 11.49 -0.93
C SER A 117 4.55 10.65 -2.01
N LYS A 118 5.89 10.69 -2.02
CA LYS A 118 6.69 9.83 -2.91
C LYS A 118 6.47 8.35 -2.61
N GLN A 119 6.26 8.00 -1.34
CA GLN A 119 6.04 6.65 -0.86
C GLN A 119 4.72 6.09 -1.41
N TYR A 120 3.61 6.84 -1.29
CA TYR A 120 2.31 6.43 -1.83
C TYR A 120 2.36 6.30 -3.35
N ILE A 121 2.85 7.33 -4.04
CA ILE A 121 2.99 7.32 -5.50
C ILE A 121 3.85 6.13 -5.98
N SER A 122 4.93 5.80 -5.25
CA SER A 122 5.77 4.66 -5.58
C SER A 122 5.04 3.32 -5.49
N VAL A 123 4.05 3.19 -4.61
CA VAL A 123 3.19 1.99 -4.53
C VAL A 123 2.17 1.99 -5.67
N ILE A 124 1.56 3.13 -5.99
CA ILE A 124 0.65 3.24 -7.15
C ILE A 124 1.35 2.86 -8.46
N LEU A 125 2.60 3.30 -8.65
CA LEU A 125 3.40 3.00 -9.85
C LEU A 125 3.77 1.51 -10.00
N LEU A 126 3.62 0.69 -8.97
CA LEU A 126 3.76 -0.78 -9.11
C LEU A 126 2.56 -1.41 -9.83
N GLY A 127 1.44 -0.69 -9.91
CA GLY A 127 0.21 -1.14 -10.55
C GLY A 127 -0.25 -2.49 -10.02
N LYS A 128 -0.66 -3.37 -10.94
CA LYS A 128 -1.22 -4.69 -10.65
C LYS A 128 -0.36 -5.56 -9.72
N LYS A 129 0.97 -5.37 -9.73
CA LYS A 129 1.91 -6.13 -8.87
C LYS A 129 1.69 -5.85 -7.37
N ALA A 130 1.22 -4.66 -7.02
CA ALA A 130 0.96 -4.30 -5.63
C ALA A 130 -0.40 -4.81 -5.10
N MET A 131 -1.33 -5.22 -5.97
CA MET A 131 -2.70 -5.53 -5.56
C MET A 131 -2.80 -6.66 -4.53
N LYS A 132 -2.20 -7.83 -4.80
CA LYS A 132 -2.19 -8.96 -3.87
C LYS A 132 -1.42 -8.67 -2.57
N PRO A 133 -0.24 -8.02 -2.61
CA PRO A 133 0.41 -7.50 -1.41
C PRO A 133 -0.47 -6.61 -0.53
N LEU A 134 -1.10 -5.59 -1.12
CA LEU A 134 -1.99 -4.67 -0.41
C LEU A 134 -3.19 -5.41 0.20
N PHE A 135 -3.80 -6.30 -0.58
CA PHE A 135 -4.91 -7.13 -0.12
C PHE A 135 -4.50 -7.99 1.08
N LEU A 136 -3.34 -8.67 1.02
CA LEU A 136 -2.84 -9.48 2.13
C LEU A 136 -2.63 -8.63 3.40
N ILE A 137 -2.03 -7.44 3.28
CA ILE A 137 -1.78 -6.55 4.42
C ILE A 137 -3.10 -6.20 5.12
N ILE A 138 -4.11 -5.79 4.35
CA ILE A 138 -5.42 -5.40 4.89
C ILE A 138 -6.11 -6.63 5.49
N TYR A 139 -6.12 -7.75 4.76
CA TYR A 139 -6.77 -9.00 5.15
C TYR A 139 -6.23 -9.59 6.47
N LYS A 140 -4.91 -9.49 6.71
CA LYS A 140 -4.29 -9.98 7.96
C LYS A 140 -4.41 -8.98 9.10
N SER A 141 -4.73 -7.71 8.85
CA SER A 141 -4.83 -6.72 9.91
C SER A 141 -6.11 -6.88 10.72
N LYS A 142 -5.99 -6.79 12.05
CA LYS A 142 -7.13 -6.74 12.98
C LYS A 142 -7.64 -5.29 13.17
N GLN A 143 -6.83 -4.33 12.75
CA GLN A 143 -7.07 -2.90 12.95
C GLN A 143 -7.75 -2.29 11.72
N ALA A 144 -8.19 -1.04 11.87
CA ALA A 144 -8.71 -0.22 10.78
C ALA A 144 -8.18 1.21 10.95
N GLY A 145 -6.88 1.32 11.20
CA GLY A 145 -6.21 2.60 11.45
C GLY A 145 -5.75 3.25 10.15
N MET A 146 -4.90 4.27 10.29
CA MET A 146 -4.38 5.03 9.15
C MET A 146 -3.60 4.14 8.18
N TYR A 147 -2.79 3.21 8.69
CA TYR A 147 -2.01 2.31 7.85
C TYR A 147 -2.90 1.42 6.96
N GLU A 148 -3.92 0.78 7.54
CA GLU A 148 -4.86 -0.02 6.75
C GLU A 148 -5.66 0.84 5.79
N TRP A 149 -6.06 2.05 6.19
CA TRP A 149 -6.77 2.98 5.31
C TRP A 149 -5.92 3.39 4.09
N VAL A 150 -4.64 3.69 4.29
CA VAL A 150 -3.71 4.03 3.20
C VAL A 150 -3.52 2.83 2.27
N CYS A 151 -3.39 1.61 2.82
CA CYS A 151 -3.33 0.39 2.01
C CYS A 151 -4.61 0.17 1.19
N SER A 152 -5.78 0.38 1.81
CA SER A 152 -7.08 0.28 1.14
C SER A 152 -7.20 1.30 0.02
N LYS A 153 -6.77 2.56 0.24
CA LYS A 153 -6.79 3.59 -0.80
C LYS A 153 -5.89 3.26 -1.99
N ALA A 154 -4.69 2.75 -1.74
CA ALA A 154 -3.82 2.32 -2.81
C ALA A 154 -4.45 1.15 -3.61
N LEU A 155 -5.09 0.18 -2.94
CA LEU A 155 -5.72 -0.94 -3.61
C LEU A 155 -6.96 -0.52 -4.41
N ASP A 156 -7.78 0.37 -3.85
CA ASP A 156 -8.93 1.00 -4.51
C ASP A 156 -8.49 1.64 -5.84
N GLU A 157 -7.53 2.55 -5.77
CA GLU A 157 -6.99 3.29 -6.93
C GLU A 157 -6.39 2.37 -8.00
N ILE A 158 -5.56 1.39 -7.60
CA ILE A 158 -4.91 0.47 -8.53
C ILE A 158 -5.93 -0.47 -9.18
N SER A 159 -6.97 -0.88 -8.45
CA SER A 159 -7.95 -1.84 -8.95
C SER A 159 -8.86 -1.26 -10.04
N GLY A 160 -9.12 0.05 -9.98
CA GLY A 160 -10.10 0.71 -10.84
C GLY A 160 -11.53 0.22 -10.64
N PHE A 161 -11.85 -0.45 -9.52
CA PHE A 161 -13.20 -0.86 -9.20
C PHE A 161 -14.07 0.34 -8.84
N ASP A 162 -15.31 0.33 -9.30
CA ASP A 162 -16.28 1.36 -8.94
C ASP A 162 -16.99 0.98 -7.63
N PHE A 163 -16.73 1.79 -6.59
CA PHE A 163 -17.37 1.70 -5.28
C PHE A 163 -18.36 2.85 -5.02
N SER A 164 -18.65 3.71 -6.01
CA SER A 164 -19.54 4.86 -5.84
C SER A 164 -20.97 4.47 -5.43
N GLY A 165 -21.42 3.26 -5.76
CA GLY A 165 -22.73 2.75 -5.31
C GLY A 165 -22.83 2.47 -3.80
N LEU A 166 -21.70 2.50 -3.06
CA LEU A 166 -21.68 2.26 -1.62
C LEU A 166 -21.87 3.54 -0.82
N ASN A 167 -22.44 3.41 0.39
CA ASN A 167 -22.68 4.50 1.34
C ASN A 167 -23.25 5.77 0.69
N ASN A 168 -24.31 5.63 -0.11
CA ASN A 168 -25.00 6.75 -0.78
C ASN A 168 -24.07 7.63 -1.64
N GLY A 169 -23.07 7.07 -2.33
CA GLY A 169 -22.14 7.84 -3.15
C GLY A 169 -20.77 8.07 -2.51
N VAL A 170 -20.61 7.78 -1.22
CA VAL A 170 -19.40 8.11 -0.45
C VAL A 170 -18.30 7.06 -0.62
N GLY A 171 -18.63 5.88 -1.17
CA GLY A 171 -17.69 4.77 -1.29
C GLY A 171 -17.64 3.98 0.02
N TRP A 172 -16.44 3.70 0.53
CA TRP A 172 -16.23 2.90 1.74
C TRP A 172 -15.73 3.78 2.90
N SER A 173 -16.13 3.45 4.14
CA SER A 173 -15.89 4.28 5.32
C SER A 173 -14.62 3.89 6.09
N ASN A 174 -14.19 2.62 6.01
CA ASN A 174 -12.97 2.13 6.64
C ASN A 174 -12.40 0.90 5.91
N SER A 175 -11.20 0.45 6.29
CA SER A 175 -10.50 -0.65 5.62
C SER A 175 -11.20 -2.02 5.71
N LYS A 176 -12.00 -2.27 6.76
CA LYS A 176 -12.75 -3.53 6.90
C LYS A 176 -13.94 -3.57 5.94
N GLU A 177 -14.66 -2.46 5.85
CA GLU A 177 -15.74 -2.31 4.88
C GLU A 177 -15.21 -2.39 3.45
N PHE A 178 -14.11 -1.70 3.17
CA PHE A 178 -13.43 -1.79 1.89
C PHE A 178 -13.03 -3.24 1.55
N LEU A 179 -12.40 -3.96 2.48
CA LEU A 179 -11.97 -5.33 2.25
C LEU A 179 -13.15 -6.24 1.87
N GLN A 180 -14.29 -6.07 2.55
CA GLN A 180 -15.51 -6.80 2.23
C GLN A 180 -16.00 -6.44 0.82
N ALA A 181 -16.19 -5.16 0.53
CA ALA A 181 -16.66 -4.70 -0.77
C ALA A 181 -15.74 -5.11 -1.93
N PHE A 182 -14.43 -5.04 -1.72
CA PHE A 182 -13.42 -5.46 -2.69
C PHE A 182 -13.49 -6.96 -2.97
N THR A 183 -13.65 -7.77 -1.91
CA THR A 183 -13.84 -9.22 -2.02
C THR A 183 -15.12 -9.55 -2.78
N ASP A 184 -16.21 -8.83 -2.52
CA ASP A 184 -17.47 -9.02 -3.22
C ASP A 184 -17.35 -8.68 -4.71
N LYS A 185 -16.64 -7.61 -5.06
CA LYS A 185 -16.34 -7.27 -6.46
C LYS A 185 -15.53 -8.33 -7.19
N ILE A 186 -14.53 -8.92 -6.51
CA ILE A 186 -13.77 -10.05 -7.07
C ILE A 186 -14.69 -11.24 -7.36
N ILE A 187 -15.60 -11.54 -6.43
CA ILE A 187 -16.52 -12.68 -6.59
C ILE A 187 -17.55 -12.39 -7.69
N GLU A 188 -18.05 -11.16 -7.78
CA GLU A 188 -18.98 -10.70 -8.82
C GLU A 188 -18.40 -10.92 -10.22
N GLN A 189 -17.15 -10.53 -10.45
CA GLN A 189 -16.46 -10.68 -11.74
C GLN A 189 -16.25 -12.12 -12.20
N LYS A 190 -16.41 -13.10 -11.31
CA LYS A 190 -16.23 -14.53 -11.63
C LYS A 190 -17.51 -15.24 -12.02
N ASN A 191 -18.68 -14.64 -11.76
CA ASN A 191 -19.99 -15.22 -12.09
C ASN A 191 -20.53 -14.58 -13.38
#